data_AF-A0A6T8PDK8-F1
#
_entry.id   AF-A0A6T8PDK8-F1
#
_cell.length_a   1.000
_cell.length_b   1.000
_cell.length_c   1.000
_cell.angle_alpha   90.00
_cell.angle_beta   90.00
_cell.angle_gamma   90.00
#
_symmetry.space_group_name_H-M   'P 1'
#
loop_
_entity.id
_entity.type
_entity.pdbx_description
1 polymer ?
#
loop_
_entity_poly.entity_id
_entity_poly.type
_entity_poly.pdbx_seq_one_letter_code
_entity_poly.pdbx_strand_id
1 'polypeptide(L)'
;MRRPLRRSRPSETPGVLLHNPPPLHLILVLLLPVFCSSAPRVAQTSFVPSSVVACPTRSHCPLQAIPTTGETMSTSLEILKVRGQLLTRIEHNSDSLASVKRVLLYNHGFPDSSVTPNALNHFTQREPGAPISENGYFSSRLPRKLCEVLLKKMPDTAFVAFNTMGIPGSTENPPDRLEDPPPEFITKTLSGDMKDISHVFSFLRSERFPDAQMCVCGMSTGAFLALAFAAREDLHPEGGLESCFVMACVDDIPSSVNVDFDTEQLAEADREGSCSAKFFPYGAADNPQKW
;
A
#
# COMPACT_ATOMS: atom_id res chain seq x y z
N MET A 1 -16.64 -73.76 17.39
CA MET A 1 -16.63 -72.52 16.59
C MET A 1 -16.45 -71.31 17.51
N ARG A 2 -15.27 -70.70 17.50
CA ARG A 2 -14.94 -69.33 17.97
C ARG A 2 -13.47 -69.12 17.60
N ARG A 3 -13.19 -68.27 16.59
CA ARG A 3 -11.82 -67.87 16.21
C ARG A 3 -11.33 -66.78 17.18
N PRO A 4 -10.06 -66.77 17.60
CA PRO A 4 -9.50 -65.66 18.37
C PRO A 4 -9.18 -64.45 17.47
N LEU A 5 -9.44 -63.26 18.01
CA LEU A 5 -9.23 -61.94 17.42
C LEU A 5 -7.75 -61.66 17.15
N ARG A 6 -7.42 -61.29 15.91
CA ARG A 6 -6.14 -60.71 15.51
C ARG A 6 -6.06 -59.27 16.02
N ARG A 7 -5.07 -58.97 16.89
CA ARG A 7 -4.68 -57.60 17.23
C ARG A 7 -3.89 -57.00 16.08
N SER A 8 -4.37 -55.90 15.51
CA SER A 8 -3.66 -55.05 14.56
C SER A 8 -2.58 -54.23 15.29
N ARG A 9 -1.41 -54.07 14.66
CA ARG A 9 -0.36 -53.13 15.09
C ARG A 9 -0.76 -51.70 14.69
N PRO A 10 -0.44 -50.68 15.50
CA PRO A 10 -0.64 -49.29 15.11
C PRO A 10 0.35 -48.91 13.99
N SER A 11 -0.16 -48.14 13.03
CA SER A 11 0.56 -47.56 11.91
C SER A 11 1.49 -46.44 12.37
N GLU A 12 2.75 -46.52 11.97
CA GLU A 12 3.74 -45.44 12.12
C GLU A 12 3.36 -44.26 11.21
N THR A 13 3.21 -43.08 11.80
CA THR A 13 3.05 -41.80 11.09
C THR A 13 4.42 -41.30 10.59
N PRO A 14 4.55 -40.85 9.32
CA PRO A 14 5.79 -40.26 8.84
C PRO A 14 6.03 -38.89 9.50
N GLY A 15 7.26 -38.67 9.97
CA GLY A 15 7.70 -37.41 10.55
C GLY A 15 7.64 -36.27 9.54
N VAL A 16 7.02 -35.16 9.96
CA VAL A 16 7.02 -33.89 9.23
C VAL A 16 8.38 -33.22 9.45
N LEU A 17 9.16 -33.12 8.38
CA LEU A 17 10.35 -32.28 8.30
C LEU A 17 9.92 -30.80 8.36
N LEU A 18 10.18 -30.15 9.50
CA LEU A 18 10.09 -28.70 9.62
C LEU A 18 11.22 -28.07 8.80
N HIS A 19 10.88 -27.55 7.63
CA HIS A 19 11.76 -26.66 6.88
C HIS A 19 11.86 -25.32 7.64
N ASN A 20 13.10 -24.88 7.90
CA ASN A 20 13.37 -23.54 8.41
C ASN A 20 12.88 -22.49 7.38
N PRO A 21 12.13 -21.45 7.79
CA PRO A 21 11.75 -20.39 6.87
C PRO A 21 12.99 -19.57 6.43
N PRO A 22 13.01 -19.08 5.18
CA PRO A 22 14.08 -18.20 4.70
C PRO A 22 14.09 -16.86 5.45
N PRO A 23 15.24 -16.15 5.49
CA PRO A 23 15.34 -14.87 6.17
C PRO A 23 14.51 -13.80 5.45
N LEU A 24 13.54 -13.21 6.17
CA LEU A 24 12.85 -11.98 5.76
C LEU A 24 13.89 -10.86 5.56
N HIS A 25 14.08 -10.41 4.32
CA HIS A 25 14.99 -9.31 4.00
C HIS A 25 14.24 -7.97 4.01
N LEU A 26 14.72 -7.06 4.89
CA LEU A 26 14.55 -5.62 4.89
C LEU A 26 13.11 -5.05 4.86
N ILE A 27 12.51 -4.86 6.04
CA ILE A 27 11.40 -3.92 6.24
C ILE A 27 12.00 -2.51 6.40
N LEU A 28 11.86 -1.65 5.40
CA LEU A 28 12.22 -0.24 5.53
C LEU A 28 10.99 0.55 5.99
N VAL A 29 10.88 0.81 7.28
CA VAL A 29 9.94 1.79 7.82
C VAL A 29 10.57 3.17 7.66
N LEU A 30 10.10 3.95 6.68
CA LEU A 30 10.46 5.37 6.61
C LEU A 30 9.64 6.13 7.65
N LEU A 31 10.16 6.17 8.88
CA LEU A 31 9.72 7.12 9.89
C LEU A 31 10.21 8.51 9.47
N LEU A 32 9.28 9.40 9.14
CA LEU A 32 9.62 10.82 9.03
C LEU A 32 10.06 11.31 10.41
N PRO A 33 11.26 11.89 10.59
CA PRO A 33 11.68 12.39 11.88
C PRO A 33 10.81 13.59 12.26
N VAL A 34 9.96 13.41 13.27
CA VAL A 34 9.37 14.52 14.01
C VAL A 34 10.48 15.11 14.88
N PHE A 35 11.11 16.18 14.41
CA PHE A 35 12.03 16.96 15.24
C PHE A 35 11.24 17.72 16.31
N CYS A 36 11.11 17.10 17.48
CA CYS A 36 10.68 17.79 18.68
C CYS A 36 11.90 18.42 19.35
N SER A 37 12.08 19.73 19.16
CA SER A 37 12.99 20.54 19.98
C SER A 37 12.15 21.42 20.90
N SER A 38 12.02 21.01 22.15
CA SER A 38 11.90 21.92 23.30
C SER A 38 12.00 21.12 24.59
N ALA A 39 13.18 21.14 25.19
CA ALA A 39 13.39 20.69 26.56
C ALA A 39 13.13 21.87 27.52
N PRO A 40 12.50 21.65 28.67
CA PRO A 40 12.82 22.39 29.87
C PRO A 40 13.87 21.63 30.69
N ARG A 41 14.87 22.37 31.19
CA ARG A 41 15.91 21.86 32.10
C ARG A 41 15.30 21.46 33.44
N VAL A 42 15.45 20.20 33.88
CA VAL A 42 15.73 19.82 35.28
C VAL A 42 16.45 18.45 35.35
N ALA A 43 17.59 18.46 36.06
CA ALA A 43 18.36 17.40 36.75
C ALA A 43 18.55 15.98 36.17
N GLN A 44 19.83 15.62 36.08
CA GLN A 44 20.44 14.34 35.76
C GLN A 44 20.06 13.21 36.73
N THR A 45 19.83 12.00 36.21
CA THR A 45 20.51 10.77 36.67
C THR A 45 20.73 9.84 35.47
N SER A 46 21.97 9.38 35.36
CA SER A 46 22.57 8.63 34.25
C SER A 46 22.08 7.18 34.13
N PHE A 47 21.74 6.76 32.92
CA PHE A 47 21.86 5.36 32.49
C PHE A 47 22.37 5.35 31.05
N VAL A 48 23.49 4.66 30.80
CA VAL A 48 24.17 4.59 29.50
C VAL A 48 23.88 3.23 28.87
N PRO A 49 23.33 3.17 27.65
CA PRO A 49 23.56 2.06 26.74
C PRO A 49 24.54 2.49 25.65
N SER A 50 25.56 1.66 25.47
CA SER A 50 26.64 1.82 24.50
C SER A 50 26.15 1.74 23.05
N SER A 51 26.80 2.54 22.20
CA SER A 51 26.83 2.51 20.72
C SER A 51 25.53 2.82 19.96
N VAL A 52 25.18 4.10 19.90
CA VAL A 52 24.46 4.69 18.75
C VAL A 52 25.50 5.25 17.80
N VAL A 53 25.58 4.68 16.59
CA VAL A 53 26.41 5.24 15.50
C VAL A 53 25.74 6.52 15.02
N ALA A 54 26.31 7.66 15.40
CA ALA A 54 25.87 8.97 14.94
C ALA A 54 26.11 9.11 13.42
N CYS A 55 25.05 9.40 12.69
CA CYS A 55 25.10 9.72 11.27
C CYS A 55 25.75 11.11 11.09
N PRO A 56 26.82 11.28 10.28
CA PRO A 56 27.47 12.57 10.11
C PRO A 56 26.53 13.59 9.48
N THR A 57 26.54 14.79 10.07
CA THR A 57 25.84 15.98 9.59
C THR A 57 26.21 16.34 8.15
N ARG A 58 25.16 16.51 7.33
CA ARG A 58 25.07 17.20 6.02
C ARG A 58 26.40 17.77 5.48
N SER A 59 27.14 16.96 4.73
CA SER A 59 27.94 17.46 3.61
C SER A 59 27.02 17.57 2.39
N HIS A 60 27.04 18.71 1.71
CA HIS A 60 26.33 18.97 0.46
C HIS A 60 26.41 17.76 -0.48
N CYS A 61 25.29 17.08 -0.69
CA CYS A 61 25.14 16.12 -1.78
C CYS A 61 24.86 16.96 -3.03
N PRO A 62 25.79 17.08 -4.00
CA PRO A 62 25.48 17.76 -5.23
C PRO A 62 24.42 16.93 -5.94
N LEU A 63 23.20 17.46 -6.04
CA LEU A 63 22.20 17.00 -6.98
C LEU A 63 22.83 17.12 -8.37
N GLN A 64 23.46 16.05 -8.83
CA GLN A 64 23.98 15.98 -10.19
C GLN A 64 22.81 16.19 -11.13
N ALA A 65 22.94 17.20 -12.00
CA ALA A 65 21.98 17.47 -13.06
C ALA A 65 21.77 16.18 -13.86
N ILE A 66 20.54 15.69 -13.86
CA ILE A 66 20.18 14.49 -14.61
C ILE A 66 20.30 14.83 -16.10
N PRO A 67 21.07 14.06 -16.90
CA PRO A 67 21.23 14.32 -18.33
C PRO A 67 19.87 14.38 -19.04
N THR A 68 19.63 15.46 -19.78
CA THR A 68 18.42 15.68 -20.60
C THR A 68 18.61 15.15 -22.01
N THR A 69 19.14 13.93 -22.17
CA THR A 69 19.13 13.27 -23.48
C THR A 69 17.71 12.80 -23.75
N GLY A 70 17.01 13.53 -24.63
CA GLY A 70 15.58 13.46 -24.89
C GLY A 70 15.12 12.22 -25.66
N GLU A 71 15.53 11.03 -25.23
CA GLU A 71 14.84 9.81 -25.64
C GLU A 71 13.52 9.71 -24.87
N THR A 72 12.41 9.96 -25.55
CA THR A 72 11.07 9.70 -25.02
C THR A 72 10.90 8.18 -24.90
N MET A 73 11.13 7.64 -23.70
CA MET A 73 10.81 6.24 -23.42
C MET A 73 9.30 6.02 -23.63
N SER A 74 8.95 5.02 -24.43
CA SER A 74 7.56 4.64 -24.67
C SER A 74 7.02 3.95 -23.42
N THR A 75 6.08 4.59 -22.74
CA THR A 75 5.42 4.03 -21.56
C THR A 75 4.24 3.15 -21.97
N SER A 76 4.19 1.93 -21.45
CA SER A 76 3.04 1.03 -21.55
C SER A 76 2.09 1.27 -20.38
N LEU A 77 0.80 1.43 -20.68
CA LEU A 77 -0.26 1.68 -19.70
C LEU A 77 -1.44 0.75 -19.96
N GLU A 78 -1.85 0.00 -18.93
CA GLU A 78 -3.10 -0.76 -18.91
C GLU A 78 -4.03 -0.23 -17.81
N ILE A 79 -5.32 -0.10 -18.12
CA ILE A 79 -6.41 0.09 -17.15
C ILE A 79 -7.41 -1.05 -17.32
N LEU A 80 -7.69 -1.79 -16.26
CA LEU A 80 -8.55 -2.98 -16.32
C LEU A 80 -9.27 -3.23 -14.98
N LYS A 81 -10.18 -4.21 -14.94
CA LYS A 81 -10.81 -4.70 -13.71
C LYS A 81 -10.35 -6.11 -13.38
N VAL A 82 -9.57 -6.26 -12.32
CA VAL A 82 -9.18 -7.60 -11.81
C VAL A 82 -10.42 -8.26 -11.20
N ARG A 83 -10.67 -9.52 -11.58
CA ARG A 83 -11.90 -10.26 -11.25
C ARG A 83 -13.20 -9.57 -11.68
N GLY A 84 -13.14 -8.72 -12.71
CA GLY A 84 -14.29 -7.95 -13.18
C GLY A 84 -14.73 -6.83 -12.23
N GLN A 85 -14.01 -6.60 -11.12
CA GLN A 85 -14.41 -5.67 -10.07
C GLN A 85 -13.31 -4.63 -9.76
N LEU A 86 -12.11 -5.07 -9.40
CA LEU A 86 -11.05 -4.20 -8.83
C LEU A 86 -10.39 -3.35 -9.91
N LEU A 87 -10.71 -2.05 -9.93
CA LEU A 87 -10.16 -1.11 -10.90
C LEU A 87 -8.66 -0.96 -10.67
N THR A 88 -7.89 -1.44 -11.64
CA THR A 88 -6.45 -1.63 -11.55
C THR A 88 -5.77 -0.92 -12.71
N ARG A 89 -4.66 -0.28 -12.39
CA ARG A 89 -3.80 0.45 -13.30
C ARG A 89 -2.40 -0.14 -13.25
N ILE A 90 -1.85 -0.49 -14.40
CA ILE A 90 -0.51 -1.09 -14.54
C ILE A 90 0.31 -0.22 -15.50
N GLU A 91 1.52 0.14 -15.11
CA GLU A 91 2.45 0.93 -15.94
C GLU A 91 3.85 0.36 -15.91
N HIS A 92 4.51 0.33 -17.06
CA HIS A 92 5.93 0.00 -17.16
C HIS A 92 6.56 0.69 -18.37
N ASN A 93 7.87 0.89 -18.33
CA ASN A 93 8.67 1.41 -19.46
C ASN A 93 9.40 0.31 -20.23
N SER A 94 9.20 -0.96 -19.87
CA SER A 94 9.85 -2.09 -20.54
C SER A 94 9.17 -2.44 -21.87
N ASP A 95 9.97 -2.84 -22.87
CA ASP A 95 9.49 -3.20 -24.22
C ASP A 95 8.55 -4.42 -24.24
N SER A 96 8.65 -5.27 -23.22
CA SER A 96 7.81 -6.44 -23.05
C SER A 96 7.55 -6.75 -21.57
N LEU A 97 6.42 -7.41 -21.28
CA LEU A 97 6.09 -7.86 -19.92
C LEU A 97 7.17 -8.80 -19.35
N ALA A 98 7.79 -9.64 -20.19
CA ALA A 98 8.87 -10.54 -19.79
C ALA A 98 10.17 -9.81 -19.36
N SER A 99 10.32 -8.54 -19.77
CA SER A 99 11.47 -7.71 -19.37
C SER A 99 11.28 -7.05 -18.00
N VAL A 100 10.06 -7.06 -17.47
CA VAL A 100 9.76 -6.57 -16.12
C VAL A 100 10.26 -7.59 -15.11
N LYS A 101 11.23 -7.17 -14.30
CA LYS A 101 11.85 -7.99 -13.25
C LYS A 101 11.28 -7.71 -11.87
N ARG A 102 10.57 -6.59 -11.70
CA ARG A 102 9.99 -6.19 -10.41
C ARG A 102 8.62 -5.57 -10.60
N VAL A 103 7.74 -5.78 -9.64
CA VAL A 103 6.41 -5.18 -9.59
C VAL A 103 6.24 -4.51 -8.25
N LEU A 104 5.89 -3.22 -8.25
CA LEU A 104 5.50 -2.50 -7.04
C LEU A 104 3.99 -2.29 -7.02
N LEU A 105 3.29 -3.00 -6.14
CA LEU A 105 1.86 -2.84 -5.88
C LEU A 105 1.64 -1.77 -4.81
N TYR A 106 0.97 -0.67 -5.15
CA TYR A 106 0.66 0.45 -4.26
C TYR A 106 -0.76 0.40 -3.71
N ASN A 107 -0.87 0.45 -2.38
CA ASN A 107 -2.10 0.55 -1.61
C ASN A 107 -2.30 2.01 -1.14
N HIS A 108 -3.41 2.61 -1.53
CA HIS A 108 -3.78 3.97 -1.10
C HIS A 108 -4.19 4.02 0.38
N GLY A 109 -4.04 5.19 1.00
CA GLY A 109 -4.57 5.46 2.34
C GLY A 109 -6.05 5.82 2.31
N PHE A 110 -6.75 5.76 3.43
CA PHE A 110 -8.12 6.24 3.53
C PHE A 110 -8.16 7.73 3.97
N PRO A 111 -9.10 8.55 3.48
CA PRO A 111 -10.09 8.31 2.40
C PRO A 111 -9.57 8.75 1.03
N ASP A 112 -8.59 8.04 0.46
CA ASP A 112 -8.05 8.30 -0.88
C ASP A 112 -8.48 7.20 -1.87
N SER A 113 -8.13 7.37 -3.15
CA SER A 113 -8.17 6.31 -4.15
C SER A 113 -6.90 6.35 -5.01
N SER A 114 -6.53 5.23 -5.61
CA SER A 114 -5.37 5.17 -6.50
C SER A 114 -5.72 5.61 -7.92
N VAL A 115 -6.85 5.13 -8.42
CA VAL A 115 -7.27 5.23 -9.83
C VAL A 115 -8.58 6.00 -9.92
N THR A 116 -8.71 6.89 -10.90
CA THR A 116 -9.95 7.68 -11.07
C THR A 116 -11.13 6.77 -11.41
N PRO A 117 -12.34 6.99 -10.88
CA PRO A 117 -13.46 6.04 -11.03
C PRO A 117 -13.84 5.77 -12.49
N ASN A 118 -13.68 6.79 -13.34
CA ASN A 118 -14.00 6.73 -14.77
C ASN A 118 -12.79 6.33 -15.65
N ALA A 119 -11.66 5.95 -15.05
CA ALA A 119 -10.42 5.66 -15.75
C ALA A 119 -10.62 4.62 -16.86
N LEU A 120 -11.31 3.52 -16.58
CA LEU A 120 -11.53 2.46 -17.55
C LEU A 120 -12.35 2.94 -18.76
N ASN A 121 -13.44 3.69 -18.51
CA ASN A 121 -14.28 4.22 -19.57
C ASN A 121 -13.51 5.22 -20.43
N HIS A 122 -12.80 6.16 -19.79
CA HIS A 122 -11.99 7.14 -20.52
C HIS A 122 -10.81 6.51 -21.26
N PHE A 123 -10.24 5.42 -20.75
CA PHE A 123 -9.14 4.71 -21.39
C PHE A 123 -9.60 3.91 -22.61
N THR A 124 -10.73 3.21 -22.50
CA THR A 124 -11.29 2.37 -23.58
C THR A 124 -11.91 3.19 -24.72
N GLN A 125 -12.45 4.38 -24.42
CA GLN A 125 -13.00 5.30 -25.42
C GLN A 125 -11.94 6.19 -26.08
N ARG A 126 -10.67 6.08 -25.68
CA ARG A 126 -9.60 6.92 -26.20
C ARG A 126 -9.17 6.48 -27.60
N GLU A 127 -9.01 7.43 -28.51
CA GLU A 127 -8.38 7.18 -29.81
C GLU A 127 -6.95 6.63 -29.66
N PRO A 128 -6.56 5.59 -30.41
CA PRO A 128 -5.19 5.09 -30.41
C PRO A 128 -4.17 6.20 -30.69
N GLY A 129 -3.17 6.33 -29.83
CA GLY A 129 -2.14 7.37 -29.95
C GLY A 129 -2.50 8.75 -29.40
N ALA A 130 -3.75 8.98 -28.96
CA ALA A 130 -4.10 10.22 -28.26
C ALA A 130 -3.32 10.33 -26.94
N PRO A 131 -2.93 11.55 -26.53
CA PRO A 131 -2.18 11.75 -25.29
C PRO A 131 -2.96 11.20 -24.09
N ILE A 132 -2.23 10.63 -23.13
CA ILE A 132 -2.81 10.24 -21.84
C ILE A 132 -3.24 11.53 -21.12
N SER A 133 -4.35 11.49 -20.39
CA SER A 133 -4.78 12.61 -19.54
C SER A 133 -3.64 13.15 -18.66
N GLU A 134 -3.66 14.44 -18.33
CA GLU A 134 -2.58 15.10 -17.56
C GLU A 134 -2.26 14.38 -16.24
N ASN A 135 -3.27 13.77 -15.62
CA ASN A 135 -3.13 13.03 -14.36
C ASN A 135 -2.90 11.53 -14.54
N GLY A 136 -2.79 11.03 -15.77
CA GLY A 136 -2.47 9.63 -16.02
C GLY A 136 -3.49 8.64 -15.45
N TYR A 137 -4.75 9.06 -15.27
CA TYR A 137 -5.81 8.31 -14.57
C TYR A 137 -5.53 8.01 -13.08
N PHE A 138 -4.60 8.72 -12.45
CA PHE A 138 -4.43 8.70 -10.99
C PHE A 138 -5.45 9.62 -10.31
N SER A 139 -6.01 9.17 -9.19
CA SER A 139 -6.85 10.00 -8.32
C SER A 139 -6.04 10.90 -7.39
N SER A 140 -4.83 10.49 -7.05
CA SER A 140 -3.99 11.15 -6.06
C SER A 140 -2.59 11.48 -6.59
N ARG A 141 -2.01 12.57 -6.09
CA ARG A 141 -0.69 13.05 -6.54
C ARG A 141 0.44 12.10 -6.13
N LEU A 142 0.31 11.44 -4.98
CA LEU A 142 1.37 10.58 -4.46
C LEU A 142 1.62 9.35 -5.34
N PRO A 143 0.64 8.47 -5.64
CA PRO A 143 0.87 7.31 -6.49
C PRO A 143 1.37 7.71 -7.88
N ARG A 144 0.90 8.84 -8.42
CA ARG A 144 1.41 9.41 -9.66
C ARG A 144 2.91 9.72 -9.57
N LYS A 145 3.33 10.48 -8.56
CA LYS A 145 4.75 10.87 -8.39
C LYS A 145 5.64 9.68 -8.07
N LEU A 146 5.13 8.71 -7.31
CA LEU A 146 5.83 7.47 -7.05
C LEU A 146 6.04 6.67 -8.33
N CYS A 147 5.01 6.52 -9.17
CA CYS A 147 5.11 5.90 -10.50
C CYS A 147 6.17 6.60 -11.37
N GLU A 148 6.06 7.92 -11.55
CA GLU A 148 6.98 8.72 -12.36
C GLU A 148 8.45 8.53 -11.93
N VAL A 149 8.71 8.57 -10.62
CA VAL A 149 10.08 8.42 -10.08
C VAL A 149 10.57 6.97 -10.20
N LEU A 150 9.71 6.00 -9.91
CA LEU A 150 10.06 4.58 -9.95
C LEU A 150 10.42 4.16 -11.37
N LEU A 151 9.55 4.42 -12.34
CA LEU A 151 9.76 4.00 -13.73
C LEU A 151 10.93 4.73 -14.40
N LYS A 152 11.25 5.94 -13.94
CA LYS A 152 12.45 6.67 -14.38
C LYS A 152 13.74 6.07 -13.82
N LYS A 153 13.73 5.61 -12.57
CA LYS A 153 14.94 5.10 -11.88
C LYS A 153 15.14 3.59 -12.07
N MET A 154 14.08 2.85 -12.34
CA MET A 154 14.04 1.39 -12.40
C MET A 154 13.26 0.96 -13.65
N PRO A 155 13.91 0.95 -14.83
CA PRO A 155 13.24 0.70 -16.11
C PRO A 155 12.72 -0.74 -16.30
N ASP A 156 13.18 -1.67 -15.46
CA ASP A 156 12.76 -3.07 -15.39
C ASP A 156 11.65 -3.30 -14.35
N THR A 157 10.94 -2.25 -13.95
CA THR A 157 9.89 -2.30 -12.93
C THR A 157 8.54 -1.92 -13.51
N ALA A 158 7.48 -2.62 -13.07
CA ALA A 158 6.10 -2.20 -13.25
C ALA A 158 5.57 -1.56 -11.98
N PHE A 159 4.84 -0.45 -12.13
CA PHE A 159 4.08 0.17 -11.06
C PHE A 159 2.60 -0.23 -11.20
N VAL A 160 2.02 -0.76 -10.13
CA VAL A 160 0.62 -1.16 -10.09
C VAL A 160 -0.08 -0.40 -8.99
N ALA A 161 -1.21 0.21 -9.30
CA ALA A 161 -2.08 0.82 -8.32
C ALA A 161 -3.52 0.39 -8.58
N PHE A 162 -4.28 0.16 -7.52
CA PHE A 162 -5.66 -0.27 -7.66
C PHE A 162 -6.54 0.32 -6.57
N ASN A 163 -7.84 0.24 -6.83
CA ASN A 163 -8.90 0.55 -5.90
C ASN A 163 -9.46 -0.78 -5.36
N THR A 164 -9.49 -0.94 -4.05
CA THR A 164 -10.16 -2.04 -3.34
C THR A 164 -11.68 -1.94 -3.48
N MET A 165 -12.41 -3.01 -3.20
CA MET A 165 -13.88 -3.03 -3.20
C MET A 165 -14.48 -1.90 -2.34
N GLY A 166 -15.56 -1.29 -2.82
CA GLY A 166 -16.21 -0.16 -2.15
C GLY A 166 -15.52 1.19 -2.38
N ILE A 167 -14.37 1.23 -3.04
CA ILE A 167 -13.82 2.49 -3.56
C ILE A 167 -14.42 2.75 -4.95
N PRO A 168 -14.87 3.99 -5.27
CA PRO A 168 -15.48 4.29 -6.56
C PRO A 168 -14.68 3.78 -7.77
N GLY A 169 -15.39 3.17 -8.72
CA GLY A 169 -14.82 2.45 -9.87
C GLY A 169 -14.56 0.96 -9.62
N SER A 170 -14.48 0.53 -8.36
CA SER A 170 -14.25 -0.87 -7.95
C SER A 170 -15.48 -1.54 -7.34
N THR A 171 -16.61 -1.37 -8.03
CA THR A 171 -17.88 -2.03 -7.73
C THR A 171 -18.55 -2.44 -9.04
N GLU A 172 -19.51 -3.38 -8.96
CA GLU A 172 -20.33 -3.75 -10.11
C GLU A 172 -21.37 -2.67 -10.42
N ASN A 173 -21.91 -2.05 -9.37
CA ASN A 173 -22.95 -1.04 -9.46
C ASN A 173 -22.41 0.28 -8.90
N PRO A 174 -21.93 1.20 -9.75
CA PRO A 174 -21.61 2.54 -9.28
C PRO A 174 -22.89 3.21 -8.79
N PRO A 175 -22.81 4.05 -7.75
CA PRO A 175 -23.95 4.82 -7.27
C PRO A 175 -24.44 5.79 -8.34
N ASP A 176 -25.74 6.10 -8.34
CA ASP A 176 -26.35 7.04 -9.29
C ASP A 176 -25.73 8.44 -9.21
N ARG A 177 -25.22 8.81 -8.04
CA ARG A 177 -24.51 10.07 -7.77
C ARG A 177 -23.09 9.78 -7.30
N LEU A 178 -22.14 10.62 -7.70
CA LEU A 178 -20.72 10.45 -7.36
C LEU A 178 -20.46 10.62 -5.85
N GLU A 179 -21.27 11.45 -5.20
CA GLU A 179 -21.22 11.76 -3.77
C GLU A 179 -21.82 10.66 -2.88
N ASP A 180 -22.62 9.74 -3.43
CA ASP A 180 -23.18 8.65 -2.66
C ASP A 180 -22.11 7.55 -2.51
N PRO A 181 -21.84 7.06 -1.28
CA PRO A 181 -20.91 5.95 -1.12
C PRO A 181 -21.53 4.70 -1.76
N PRO A 182 -20.75 3.89 -2.50
CA PRO A 182 -21.27 2.62 -3.00
C PRO A 182 -21.66 1.72 -1.82
N PRO A 183 -22.69 0.85 -1.95
CA PRO A 183 -23.13 -0.02 -0.86
C PRO A 183 -22.00 -0.86 -0.23
N GLU A 184 -21.03 -1.27 -1.05
CA GLU A 184 -19.85 -2.04 -0.64
C GLU A 184 -18.88 -1.23 0.24
N PHE A 185 -18.91 0.10 0.18
CA PHE A 185 -18.11 0.96 1.05
C PHE A 185 -18.52 0.81 2.52
N ILE A 186 -19.83 0.76 2.78
CA ILE A 186 -20.38 0.67 4.15
C ILE A 186 -20.04 -0.67 4.79
N THR A 187 -19.88 -1.71 3.98
CA THR A 187 -19.56 -3.08 4.43
C THR A 187 -18.09 -3.43 4.31
N LYS A 188 -17.25 -2.44 3.98
CA LYS A 188 -15.82 -2.61 3.79
C LYS A 188 -15.14 -3.00 5.09
N THR A 189 -14.22 -3.95 5.00
CA THR A 189 -13.42 -4.41 6.15
C THR A 189 -11.96 -4.49 5.75
N LEU A 190 -11.05 -4.27 6.71
CA LEU A 190 -9.61 -4.40 6.48
C LEU A 190 -9.24 -5.82 5.98
N SER A 191 -9.95 -6.84 6.46
CA SER A 191 -9.80 -8.22 5.98
C SER A 191 -10.27 -8.40 4.54
N GLY A 192 -11.31 -7.69 4.12
CA GLY A 192 -11.73 -7.62 2.72
C GLY A 192 -10.66 -6.98 1.84
N ASP A 193 -10.10 -5.86 2.29
CA ASP A 193 -9.06 -5.15 1.56
C ASP A 193 -7.79 -5.99 1.38
N MET A 194 -7.40 -6.77 2.40
CA MET A 194 -6.29 -7.72 2.27
C MET A 194 -6.57 -8.83 1.26
N LYS A 195 -7.83 -9.28 1.13
CA LYS A 195 -8.21 -10.25 0.08
C LYS A 195 -8.15 -9.60 -1.30
N ASP A 196 -8.54 -8.34 -1.43
CA ASP A 196 -8.43 -7.61 -2.68
C ASP A 196 -6.96 -7.45 -3.11
N ILE A 197 -6.07 -7.12 -2.16
CA ILE A 197 -4.62 -7.14 -2.40
C ILE A 197 -4.20 -8.52 -2.91
N SER A 198 -4.58 -9.60 -2.23
CA SER A 198 -4.26 -10.98 -2.64
C SER A 198 -4.76 -11.30 -4.05
N HIS A 199 -5.97 -10.88 -4.43
CA HIS A 199 -6.52 -11.11 -5.77
C HIS A 199 -5.72 -10.37 -6.85
N VAL A 200 -5.40 -9.09 -6.63
CA VAL A 200 -4.59 -8.30 -7.57
C VAL A 200 -3.19 -8.90 -7.67
N PHE A 201 -2.58 -9.27 -6.55
CA PHE A 201 -1.27 -9.88 -6.51
C PHE A 201 -1.23 -11.22 -7.26
N SER A 202 -2.24 -12.06 -7.06
CA SER A 202 -2.38 -13.35 -7.74
C SER A 202 -2.51 -13.15 -9.25
N PHE A 203 -3.38 -12.22 -9.69
CA PHE A 203 -3.52 -11.86 -11.09
C PHE A 203 -2.20 -11.39 -11.71
N LEU A 204 -1.48 -10.50 -11.02
CA LEU A 204 -0.18 -10.00 -11.49
C LEU A 204 0.82 -11.15 -11.65
N ARG A 205 0.92 -12.04 -10.66
CA ARG A 205 1.82 -13.20 -10.71
C ARG A 205 1.42 -14.17 -11.82
N SER A 206 0.14 -14.56 -11.93
CA SER A 206 -0.25 -15.62 -12.86
C SER A 206 -0.39 -15.15 -14.31
N GLU A 207 -0.81 -13.91 -14.55
CA GLU A 207 -1.25 -13.45 -15.88
C GLU A 207 -0.40 -12.34 -16.48
N ARG A 208 0.48 -11.68 -15.71
CA ARG A 208 1.26 -10.54 -16.20
C ARG A 208 2.76 -10.71 -16.01
N PHE A 209 3.19 -11.08 -14.81
CA PHE A 209 4.58 -11.03 -14.35
C PHE A 209 4.96 -12.30 -13.55
N PRO A 210 4.95 -13.49 -14.18
CA PRO A 210 5.21 -14.77 -13.48
C PRO A 210 6.56 -14.80 -12.75
N ASP A 211 7.61 -14.28 -13.39
CA ASP A 211 8.98 -14.37 -12.88
C ASP A 211 9.46 -13.10 -12.17
N ALA A 212 8.62 -12.07 -12.05
CA ALA A 212 9.03 -10.79 -11.46
C ALA A 212 9.04 -10.85 -9.93
N GLN A 213 9.95 -10.12 -9.30
CA GLN A 213 9.90 -9.93 -7.85
C GLN A 213 8.72 -9.04 -7.50
N MET A 214 7.89 -9.45 -6.54
CA MET A 214 6.71 -8.73 -6.14
C MET A 214 6.96 -7.96 -4.83
N CYS A 215 6.69 -6.67 -4.90
CA CYS A 215 6.86 -5.75 -3.79
C CYS A 215 5.51 -5.09 -3.50
N VAL A 216 5.14 -5.00 -2.23
CA VAL A 216 3.95 -4.25 -1.80
C VAL A 216 4.36 -2.97 -1.12
N CYS A 217 3.63 -1.89 -1.37
CA CYS A 217 3.78 -0.67 -0.61
C CYS A 217 2.45 -0.01 -0.30
N GLY A 218 2.44 0.88 0.69
CA GLY A 218 1.27 1.69 0.95
C GLY A 218 1.54 2.91 1.82
N MET A 219 0.54 3.77 1.90
CA MET A 219 0.52 4.96 2.75
C MET A 219 -0.65 4.94 3.73
N SER A 220 -0.45 5.42 4.97
CA SER A 220 -1.51 5.55 5.98
C SER A 220 -2.24 4.21 6.19
N THR A 221 -3.56 4.13 6.02
CA THR A 221 -4.31 2.86 6.04
C THR A 221 -3.75 1.83 5.06
N GLY A 222 -3.31 2.26 3.86
CA GLY A 222 -2.67 1.39 2.89
C GLY A 222 -1.32 0.85 3.35
N ALA A 223 -0.61 1.59 4.20
CA ALA A 223 0.62 1.11 4.84
C ALA A 223 0.33 0.01 5.84
N PHE A 224 -0.69 0.19 6.68
CA PHE A 224 -1.17 -0.86 7.57
C PHE A 224 -1.55 -2.12 6.79
N LEU A 225 -2.34 -1.98 5.72
CA LEU A 225 -2.76 -3.09 4.86
C LEU A 225 -1.57 -3.79 4.20
N ALA A 226 -0.56 -3.04 3.74
CA ALA A 226 0.66 -3.62 3.16
C ALA A 226 1.45 -4.47 4.18
N LEU A 227 1.59 -4.00 5.42
CA LEU A 227 2.25 -4.76 6.50
C LEU A 227 1.43 -5.98 6.92
N ALA A 228 0.12 -5.80 7.12
CA ALA A 228 -0.76 -6.88 7.52
C ALA A 228 -0.81 -7.98 6.45
N PHE A 229 -0.87 -7.61 5.17
CA PHE A 229 -0.74 -8.55 4.06
C PHE A 229 0.62 -9.24 4.06
N ALA A 230 1.72 -8.50 4.24
CA ALA A 230 3.06 -9.07 4.30
C ALA A 230 3.23 -10.09 5.45
N ALA A 231 2.57 -9.87 6.59
CA ALA A 231 2.59 -10.78 7.73
C ALA A 231 1.66 -12.00 7.59
N ARG A 232 0.77 -12.01 6.58
CA ARG A 232 -0.23 -13.07 6.33
C ARG A 232 0.18 -13.91 5.13
N GLU A 233 1.16 -14.79 5.33
CA GLU A 233 1.67 -15.70 4.29
C GLU A 233 0.58 -16.57 3.66
N ASP A 234 -0.49 -16.87 4.40
CA ASP A 234 -1.66 -17.60 3.89
C ASP A 234 -2.45 -16.86 2.79
N LEU A 235 -2.20 -15.55 2.63
CA LEU A 235 -2.79 -14.72 1.58
C LEU A 235 -1.84 -14.49 0.39
N HIS A 236 -0.59 -14.93 0.49
CA HIS A 236 0.38 -14.75 -0.60
C HIS A 236 0.13 -15.78 -1.71
N PRO A 237 0.21 -15.39 -2.98
CA PRO A 237 0.20 -16.37 -4.06
C PRO A 237 1.48 -17.18 -4.08
N GLU A 238 1.49 -18.23 -4.91
CA GLU A 238 2.69 -19.00 -5.21
C GLU A 238 3.83 -18.08 -5.67
N GLY A 239 5.04 -18.30 -5.16
CA GLY A 239 6.20 -17.41 -5.33
C GLY A 239 6.36 -16.35 -4.23
N GLY A 240 5.31 -16.09 -3.44
CA GLY A 240 5.39 -15.24 -2.25
C GLY A 240 5.54 -13.73 -2.53
N LEU A 241 5.83 -13.01 -1.44
CA LEU A 241 6.12 -11.58 -1.41
C LEU A 241 7.60 -11.36 -1.07
N GLU A 242 8.32 -10.61 -1.91
CA GLU A 242 9.76 -10.40 -1.77
C GLU A 242 10.09 -9.19 -0.87
N SER A 243 9.28 -8.14 -0.90
CA SER A 243 9.51 -6.99 -0.02
C SER A 243 8.25 -6.18 0.29
N CYS A 244 8.28 -5.47 1.42
CA CYS A 244 7.22 -4.56 1.84
C CYS A 244 7.81 -3.21 2.24
N PHE A 245 7.21 -2.12 1.76
CA PHE A 245 7.60 -0.75 2.06
C PHE A 245 6.39 0.08 2.51
N VAL A 246 6.54 0.85 3.60
CA VAL A 246 5.42 1.62 4.15
C VAL A 246 5.76 3.08 4.41
N MET A 247 4.75 3.94 4.22
CA MET A 247 4.81 5.38 4.43
C MET A 247 3.73 5.82 5.42
N ALA A 248 4.11 6.59 6.44
CA ALA A 248 3.17 7.13 7.42
C ALA A 248 2.23 6.06 8.01
N CYS A 249 2.78 4.88 8.34
CA CYS A 249 2.04 3.84 9.03
C CYS A 249 1.84 4.24 10.50
N VAL A 250 0.70 3.85 11.06
CA VAL A 250 0.48 3.90 12.51
C VAL A 250 1.44 2.90 13.17
N ASP A 251 2.23 3.38 14.12
CA ASP A 251 3.32 2.64 14.77
C ASP A 251 2.80 1.59 15.78
N ASP A 252 1.75 1.93 16.53
CA ASP A 252 1.10 1.05 17.51
C ASP A 252 -0.41 0.99 17.25
N ILE A 253 -0.84 -0.05 16.53
CA ILE A 253 -2.26 -0.22 16.17
C ILE A 253 -3.13 -0.39 17.44
N PRO A 254 -2.79 -1.28 18.41
CA PRO A 254 -3.53 -1.35 19.68
C PRO A 254 -3.64 -0.02 20.42
N SER A 255 -2.58 0.80 20.46
CA SER A 255 -2.66 2.11 21.14
C SER A 255 -3.30 3.20 20.27
N SER A 256 -3.35 3.03 18.95
CA SER A 256 -3.92 4.03 18.04
C SER A 256 -5.44 4.18 18.18
N VAL A 257 -6.12 3.14 18.68
CA VAL A 257 -7.55 3.22 19.03
C VAL A 257 -7.79 4.18 20.21
N ASN A 258 -6.77 4.49 21.01
CA ASN A 258 -6.87 5.53 22.04
C ASN A 258 -6.82 6.95 21.45
N VAL A 259 -6.61 7.08 20.15
CA VAL A 259 -6.65 8.33 19.38
C VAL A 259 -7.95 8.43 18.56
N ASP A 260 -8.88 7.49 18.76
CA ASP A 260 -10.22 7.49 18.17
C ASP A 260 -11.08 8.61 18.79
N PHE A 261 -12.22 8.88 18.17
CA PHE A 261 -13.18 9.86 18.64
C PHE A 261 -13.72 9.45 20.01
N ASP A 262 -13.60 10.35 20.99
CA ASP A 262 -14.24 10.15 22.28
C ASP A 262 -15.76 10.32 22.17
N THR A 263 -16.47 9.97 23.25
CA THR A 263 -17.93 10.01 23.28
C THR A 263 -18.49 11.42 23.03
N GLU A 264 -17.76 12.47 23.40
CA GLU A 264 -18.18 13.85 23.18
C GLU A 264 -18.04 14.22 21.70
N GLN A 265 -16.94 13.82 21.06
CA GLN A 265 -16.71 14.01 19.63
C GLN A 265 -17.70 13.23 18.76
N LEU A 266 -18.03 12.00 19.13
CA LEU A 266 -19.07 11.23 18.44
C LEU A 266 -20.44 11.92 18.57
N ALA A 267 -20.79 12.41 19.76
CA ALA A 267 -22.05 13.14 19.96
C ALA A 267 -22.07 14.49 19.21
N GLU A 268 -20.93 15.17 19.10
CA GLU A 268 -20.76 16.39 18.28
C GLU A 268 -20.96 16.07 16.79
N ALA A 269 -20.33 15.01 16.28
CA ALA A 269 -20.48 14.58 14.89
C ALA A 269 -21.94 14.24 14.54
N ASP A 270 -22.64 13.52 15.42
CA ASP A 270 -24.06 13.18 15.24
C ASP A 270 -24.95 14.44 15.21
N ARG A 271 -24.63 15.45 16.03
CA ARG A 271 -25.40 16.69 16.12
C ARG A 271 -25.11 17.65 14.97
N GLU A 272 -23.85 17.77 14.56
CA GLU A 272 -23.36 18.87 13.72
C GLU A 272 -22.91 18.40 12.33
N GLY A 273 -22.85 17.08 12.11
CA GLY A 273 -22.31 16.48 10.89
C GLY A 273 -20.78 16.55 10.80
N SER A 274 -20.10 17.04 11.84
CA SER A 274 -18.64 17.10 11.96
C SER A 274 -18.22 17.19 13.43
N CYS A 275 -16.99 16.80 13.77
CA CYS A 275 -16.42 17.01 15.10
C CYS A 275 -14.91 17.31 15.01
N SER A 276 -14.36 17.92 16.05
CA SER A 276 -12.96 18.29 16.09
C SER A 276 -12.07 17.13 16.57
N ALA A 277 -11.52 16.34 15.65
CA ALA A 277 -10.50 15.34 15.99
C ALA A 277 -9.17 16.00 16.35
N LYS A 278 -8.46 15.48 17.36
CA LYS A 278 -7.05 15.87 17.68
C LYS A 278 -6.06 15.56 16.55
N PHE A 279 -6.51 14.92 15.46
CA PHE A 279 -5.68 14.52 14.33
C PHE A 279 -5.44 15.62 13.27
N PHE A 280 -5.83 16.87 13.55
CA PHE A 280 -5.49 18.03 12.71
C PHE A 280 -4.84 19.13 13.55
N PRO A 281 -3.53 19.42 13.43
CA PRO A 281 -3.00 20.70 13.85
C PRO A 281 -3.10 21.66 12.65
N TYR A 282 -4.32 22.09 12.32
CA TYR A 282 -4.55 23.23 11.44
C TYR A 282 -5.38 24.26 12.19
N GLY A 283 -4.73 25.33 12.67
CA GLY A 283 -5.41 26.52 13.21
C GLY A 283 -5.85 26.49 14.68
N ALA A 284 -5.29 25.64 15.54
CA ALA A 284 -5.50 25.76 16.99
C ALA A 284 -4.88 27.05 17.57
N ALA A 285 -5.41 27.55 18.70
CA ALA A 285 -5.04 28.84 19.31
C ALA A 285 -3.52 28.98 19.63
N ASP A 286 -2.81 27.86 19.78
CA ASP A 286 -1.37 27.82 20.02
C ASP A 286 -0.54 27.90 18.71
N ASN A 287 -1.21 27.91 17.56
CA ASN A 287 -0.65 28.08 16.21
C ASN A 287 -1.52 29.00 15.33
N PRO A 288 -1.59 30.32 15.65
CA PRO A 288 -2.34 31.26 14.86
C PRO A 288 -1.57 31.61 13.59
N GLN A 289 -2.02 31.10 12.43
CA GLN A 289 -1.43 31.45 11.15
C GLN A 289 -1.66 32.94 10.84
N LYS A 290 -0.57 33.69 10.66
CA LYS A 290 -0.57 34.99 9.99
C LYS A 290 -0.01 34.78 8.58
N TRP A 291 -0.72 35.30 7.58
CA TRP A 291 -0.27 35.38 6.19
C TRP A 291 0.93 36.31 6.04
#